data_AF-A0A509LAL2-F1
#
_entry.id   AF-A0A509LAL2-F1
#
_cell.length_a   1.000
_cell.length_b   1.000
_cell.length_c   1.000
_cell.angle_alpha   90.00
_cell.angle_beta   90.00
_cell.angle_gamma   90.00
#
_symmetry.space_group_name_H-M   'P 1'
#
loop_
_entity.id
_entity.type
_entity.pdbx_description
1 polymer ?
#
loop_
_entity_poly.entity_id
_entity_poly.type
_entity_poly.pdbx_seq_one_letter_code
_entity_poly.pdbx_strand_id
1 'polypeptide(L)'
;MSIDSVFVHKMWNDHELSKMVQGGVPFPMLSDTGGKVGKLFGIFDEDAGVENRGRFIIDPDGVVQGYEVLTPPVGRNVAETFRQVQAFQLVRESKGGEATPSGWKPGKITLKPGPELVGKVWEVWKTNMAFE
;
A
#
# COMPACT_ATOMS: atom_id res chain seq x y z
N MET A 1 -0.78 -12.87 0.39
CA MET A 1 -1.67 -13.63 1.29
C MET A 1 -2.94 -13.92 0.52
N SER A 2 -3.50 -15.11 0.68
CA SER A 2 -4.84 -15.49 0.22
C SER A 2 -5.37 -16.63 1.08
N ILE A 3 -6.62 -17.02 0.88
CA ILE A 3 -7.25 -18.21 1.47
C ILE A 3 -6.60 -19.55 1.08
N ASP A 4 -5.72 -19.59 0.08
CA ASP A 4 -5.12 -20.83 -0.40
C ASP A 4 -4.16 -21.42 0.64
N SER A 5 -4.04 -22.76 0.63
CA SER A 5 -3.07 -23.45 1.49
C SER A 5 -1.62 -23.17 1.09
N VAL A 6 -0.69 -23.37 2.02
CA VAL A 6 0.76 -23.28 1.75
C VAL A 6 1.22 -24.26 0.66
N PHE A 7 0.52 -25.39 0.48
CA PHE A 7 0.83 -26.35 -0.58
C PHE A 7 0.49 -25.81 -1.96
N VAL A 8 -0.65 -25.12 -2.09
CA VAL A 8 -1.05 -24.42 -3.32
C VAL A 8 -0.04 -23.33 -3.64
N HIS A 9 0.35 -22.52 -2.66
CA HIS A 9 1.39 -21.50 -2.83
C HIS A 9 2.71 -22.08 -3.35
N LYS A 10 3.18 -23.19 -2.77
CA LYS A 10 4.40 -23.84 -3.24
C LYS A 10 4.27 -24.33 -4.69
N MET A 11 3.17 -25.00 -5.03
CA MET A 11 2.94 -25.46 -6.40
C MET A 11 2.86 -24.29 -7.38
N TRP A 12 2.19 -23.20 -7.00
CA TRP A 12 2.08 -22.00 -7.82
C TRP A 12 3.43 -21.35 -8.08
N ASN A 13 4.26 -21.21 -7.03
CA ASN A 13 5.62 -20.69 -7.18
C ASN A 13 6.48 -21.57 -8.08
N ASP A 14 6.51 -22.89 -7.83
CA ASP A 14 7.41 -23.79 -8.51
C ASP A 14 7.04 -23.98 -9.98
N HIS A 15 5.75 -23.98 -10.31
CA HIS A 15 5.26 -24.33 -11.64
C HIS A 15 4.80 -23.16 -12.51
N GLU A 16 4.54 -21.98 -11.93
CA GLU A 16 4.09 -20.80 -12.68
C GLU A 16 4.99 -19.60 -12.42
N LEU A 17 5.08 -19.12 -11.17
CA LEU A 17 5.76 -17.85 -10.88
C LEU A 17 7.28 -17.93 -11.14
N SER A 18 7.91 -19.10 -10.94
CA SER A 18 9.31 -19.36 -11.29
C SER A 18 9.64 -19.19 -12.79
N LYS A 19 8.62 -19.31 -13.66
CA LYS A 19 8.74 -19.09 -15.11
C LYS A 19 8.54 -17.63 -15.50
N MET A 20 7.89 -16.85 -14.62
CA MET A 20 7.64 -15.42 -14.81
C MET A 20 8.74 -14.56 -14.20
N VAL A 21 9.33 -15.02 -13.09
CA VAL A 21 10.38 -14.33 -12.33
C VAL A 21 11.47 -15.33 -12.02
N GLN A 22 12.70 -15.01 -12.42
CA GLN A 22 13.85 -15.87 -12.15
C GLN A 22 14.02 -16.06 -10.63
N GLY A 23 14.03 -17.32 -10.19
CA GLY A 23 14.10 -17.67 -8.75
C GLY A 23 12.75 -17.68 -8.03
N GLY A 24 11.64 -17.38 -8.72
CA GLY A 24 10.30 -17.34 -8.14
C GLY A 24 10.06 -16.08 -7.30
N VAL A 25 9.07 -16.15 -6.41
CA VAL A 25 8.68 -15.02 -5.55
C VAL A 25 9.70 -14.83 -4.42
N PRO A 26 10.35 -13.66 -4.30
CA PRO A 26 11.44 -13.45 -3.35
C PRO A 26 10.96 -13.06 -1.93
N PHE A 27 9.67 -13.27 -1.63
CA PHE A 27 9.06 -12.88 -0.35
C PHE A 27 8.03 -13.93 0.11
N PRO A 28 7.68 -13.97 1.42
CA PRO A 28 6.74 -14.96 1.95
C PRO A 28 5.34 -14.84 1.34
N MET A 29 4.79 -15.97 0.90
CA MET A 29 3.38 -16.10 0.51
C MET A 29 2.57 -16.70 1.66
N LEU A 30 1.89 -15.83 2.41
CA LEU A 30 1.08 -16.23 3.57
C LEU A 30 -0.21 -16.94 3.14
N SER A 31 -0.58 -17.98 3.89
CA SER A 31 -1.88 -18.64 3.80
C SER A 31 -2.80 -18.14 4.92
N ASP A 32 -4.00 -17.72 4.56
CA ASP A 32 -5.10 -17.38 5.47
C ASP A 32 -6.25 -18.38 5.29
N THR A 33 -5.94 -19.68 5.37
CA THR A 33 -6.97 -20.73 5.25
C THR A 33 -8.07 -20.48 6.30
N GLY A 34 -9.30 -20.25 5.82
CA GLY A 34 -10.44 -19.88 6.66
C GLY A 34 -10.72 -18.37 6.79
N GLY A 35 -9.94 -17.52 6.12
CA GLY A 35 -10.22 -16.10 5.89
C GLY A 35 -10.19 -15.23 7.15
N LYS A 36 -9.51 -15.65 8.23
CA LYS A 36 -9.56 -14.94 9.51
C LYS A 36 -8.85 -13.59 9.43
N VAL A 37 -7.70 -13.55 8.77
CA VAL A 37 -6.95 -12.31 8.56
C VAL A 37 -7.71 -11.39 7.60
N GLY A 38 -8.24 -11.92 6.50
CA GLY A 38 -9.09 -11.16 5.57
C GLY A 38 -10.28 -10.51 6.26
N LYS A 39 -10.97 -11.25 7.16
CA LYS A 39 -12.10 -10.73 7.96
C LYS A 39 -11.64 -9.64 8.93
N LEU A 40 -10.52 -9.85 9.62
CA LEU A 40 -9.95 -8.86 10.55
C LEU A 40 -9.62 -7.54 9.86
N PHE A 41 -9.07 -7.62 8.64
CA PHE A 41 -8.74 -6.45 7.83
C PHE A 41 -9.92 -5.91 7.01
N GLY A 42 -11.11 -6.50 7.14
CA GLY A 42 -12.33 -6.04 6.48
C GLY A 42 -12.33 -6.22 4.95
N ILE A 43 -11.54 -7.15 4.42
CA ILE A 43 -11.40 -7.40 2.98
C ILE A 43 -11.95 -8.75 2.52
N PHE A 44 -12.42 -9.59 3.44
CA PHE A 44 -12.99 -10.89 3.10
C PHE A 44 -14.42 -10.74 2.55
N ASP A 45 -14.68 -11.35 1.39
CA ASP A 45 -16.00 -11.49 0.79
C ASP A 45 -16.59 -12.83 1.27
N GLU A 46 -17.62 -12.77 2.11
CA GLU A 46 -18.27 -13.96 2.67
C GLU A 46 -19.03 -14.76 1.61
N ASP A 47 -19.57 -14.10 0.59
CA ASP A 47 -20.36 -14.74 -0.47
C ASP A 47 -19.44 -15.46 -1.46
N ALA A 48 -18.32 -14.83 -1.81
CA ALA A 48 -17.31 -15.40 -2.70
C ALA A 48 -16.33 -16.35 -1.99
N GLY A 49 -16.23 -16.26 -0.66
CA GLY A 49 -15.31 -17.05 0.16
C GLY A 49 -13.83 -16.69 -0.04
N VAL A 50 -13.53 -15.49 -0.53
CA VAL A 50 -12.17 -15.03 -0.87
C VAL A 50 -11.95 -13.58 -0.44
N GLU A 51 -10.69 -13.14 -0.35
CA GLU A 51 -10.40 -11.72 -0.11
C GLU A 51 -10.54 -10.87 -1.40
N ASN A 52 -11.09 -9.67 -1.25
CA ASN A 52 -10.88 -8.57 -2.19
C ASN A 52 -9.39 -8.19 -2.24
N ARG A 53 -8.99 -7.40 -3.25
CA ARG A 53 -7.58 -7.03 -3.48
C ARG A 53 -7.11 -5.94 -2.50
N GLY A 54 -6.99 -6.30 -1.23
CA GLY A 54 -6.50 -5.44 -0.15
C GLY A 54 -4.98 -5.28 -0.14
N ARG A 55 -4.50 -4.07 0.15
CA ARG A 55 -3.10 -3.75 0.42
C ARG A 55 -3.03 -2.79 1.59
N PHE A 56 -2.20 -3.09 2.58
CA PHE A 56 -2.00 -2.28 3.78
C PHE A 56 -0.52 -1.86 3.88
N ILE A 57 -0.27 -0.60 4.22
CA ILE A 57 1.03 -0.06 4.58
C ILE A 57 1.03 0.05 6.11
N ILE A 58 1.91 -0.71 6.75
CA ILE A 58 2.03 -0.80 8.22
C ILE A 58 3.41 -0.26 8.58
N ASP A 59 3.47 0.67 9.53
CA ASP A 59 4.72 1.26 9.97
C ASP A 59 5.47 0.37 11.00
N PRO A 60 6.71 0.74 11.39
CA PRO A 60 7.48 -0.04 12.37
C PRO A 60 6.84 -0.16 13.76
N ASP A 61 5.86 0.67 14.10
CA ASP A 61 5.14 0.62 15.38
C ASP A 61 3.88 -0.26 15.27
N GLY A 62 3.65 -0.88 14.11
CA GLY A 62 2.50 -1.75 13.84
C GLY A 62 1.22 -0.99 13.48
N VAL A 63 1.32 0.32 13.19
CA VAL A 63 0.15 1.15 12.87
C VAL A 63 -0.11 1.13 11.36
N VAL A 64 -1.37 0.90 10.97
CA VAL A 64 -1.79 1.02 9.58
C VAL A 64 -1.78 2.50 9.17
N GLN A 65 -0.88 2.86 8.26
CA GLN A 65 -0.72 4.22 7.74
C GLN A 65 -1.62 4.49 6.53
N GLY A 66 -1.85 3.46 5.72
CA GLY A 66 -2.71 3.57 4.55
C GLY A 66 -3.12 2.21 4.03
N TYR A 67 -4.28 2.15 3.38
CA TYR A 67 -4.78 0.94 2.74
C TYR A 67 -5.53 1.23 1.45
N GLU A 68 -5.60 0.24 0.59
CA GLU A 68 -6.34 0.26 -0.68
C GLU A 68 -7.07 -1.08 -0.82
N VAL A 69 -8.34 -1.04 -1.23
CA VAL A 69 -9.14 -2.24 -1.50
C VAL A 69 -9.77 -2.07 -2.87
N LEU A 70 -9.44 -2.98 -3.78
CA LEU A 70 -10.02 -3.05 -5.12
C LEU A 70 -10.82 -4.35 -5.27
N THR A 71 -11.91 -4.29 -6.03
CA THR A 71 -12.62 -5.50 -6.46
C THR A 71 -11.78 -6.30 -7.47
N PRO A 72 -12.11 -7.58 -7.74
CA PRO A 72 -11.28 -8.45 -8.57
C PRO A 72 -10.90 -7.97 -9.98
N PRO A 73 -11.70 -7.22 -10.76
CA PRO A 73 -11.35 -6.93 -12.15
C PRO A 73 -10.21 -5.92 -12.34
N VAL A 74 -9.80 -5.19 -11.30
CA VAL A 74 -8.79 -4.11 -11.41
C VAL A 74 -7.53 -4.46 -10.61
N GLY A 75 -6.37 -4.40 -11.26
CA GLY A 75 -5.06 -4.54 -10.61
C GLY A 75 -4.61 -3.28 -9.88
N ARG A 76 -3.82 -3.44 -8.83
CA ARG A 76 -3.23 -2.33 -8.06
C ARG A 76 -2.06 -1.70 -8.80
N ASN A 77 -1.78 -0.43 -8.50
CA ASN A 77 -0.61 0.26 -9.04
C ASN A 77 0.60 0.18 -8.07
N VAL A 78 1.65 -0.52 -8.48
CA VAL A 78 2.88 -0.67 -7.68
C VAL A 78 3.59 0.66 -7.48
N ALA A 79 3.60 1.54 -8.49
CA ALA A 79 4.25 2.85 -8.38
C ALA A 79 3.60 3.73 -7.30
N GLU A 80 2.28 3.66 -7.15
CA GLU A 80 1.57 4.39 -6.08
C GLU A 80 1.89 3.82 -4.71
N THR A 81 2.08 2.49 -4.61
CA THR A 81 2.52 1.87 -3.35
C THR A 81 3.90 2.38 -2.94
N PHE A 82 4.87 2.43 -3.86
CA PHE A 82 6.18 3.00 -3.57
C PHE A 82 6.11 4.47 -3.18
N ARG A 83 5.34 5.28 -3.92
CA ARG A 83 5.16 6.71 -3.63
C ARG A 83 4.62 6.93 -2.21
N GLN A 84 3.59 6.17 -1.81
CA GLN A 84 3.01 6.25 -0.48
C GLN A 84 3.99 5.81 0.62
N VAL A 85 4.72 4.72 0.42
CA VAL A 85 5.76 4.27 1.37
C VAL A 85 6.81 5.35 1.57
N GLN A 86 7.33 5.96 0.49
CA GLN A 86 8.31 7.04 0.57
C GLN A 86 7.75 8.29 1.27
N ALA A 87 6.48 8.62 1.02
CA ALA A 87 5.82 9.74 1.68
C ALA A 87 5.70 9.53 3.19
N PHE A 88 5.24 8.34 3.61
CA PHE A 88 5.14 8.01 5.03
C PHE A 88 6.51 7.92 5.72
N GLN A 89 7.56 7.45 5.02
CA GLN A 89 8.92 7.49 5.53
C GLN A 89 9.39 8.92 5.80
N LEU A 90 9.19 9.85 4.86
CA LEU A 90 9.54 11.26 5.04
C LEU A 90 8.79 11.90 6.22
N VAL A 91 7.48 11.67 6.31
CA VAL A 91 6.66 12.19 7.43
C VAL A 91 7.14 11.62 8.77
N ARG A 92 7.50 10.32 8.81
CA ARG A 92 8.05 9.68 10.01
C ARG A 92 9.41 10.24 10.40
N GLU A 93 10.33 10.40 9.44
CA GLU A 93 11.67 10.95 9.65
C GLU A 93 11.63 12.39 10.15
N SER A 94 10.73 13.20 9.61
CA SER A 94 10.47 14.57 10.06
C SER A 94 9.68 14.66 11.37
N LYS A 95 9.26 13.52 11.95
CA LYS A 95 8.41 13.44 13.14
C LYS A 95 7.12 14.26 13.01
N GLY A 96 6.52 14.28 11.82
CA GLY A 96 5.34 15.07 11.49
C GLY A 96 5.60 16.55 11.24
N GLY A 97 6.88 16.97 11.21
CA GLY A 97 7.26 18.34 10.84
C GLY A 97 7.07 18.65 9.35
N GLU A 98 6.89 17.62 8.53
CA GLU A 98 6.56 17.73 7.11
C GLU A 98 5.29 16.94 6.78
N ALA A 99 4.56 17.41 5.77
CA ALA A 99 3.45 16.70 5.15
C ALA A 99 3.60 16.69 3.63
N THR A 100 3.21 15.60 2.99
CA THR A 100 3.30 15.43 1.53
C THR A 100 1.98 15.80 0.87
N PRO A 101 1.92 16.82 -0.01
CA PRO A 101 0.69 17.22 -0.68
C PRO A 101 0.25 16.21 -1.76
N SER A 102 -0.93 16.44 -2.36
CA SER A 102 -1.44 15.57 -3.43
C SER A 102 -0.44 15.46 -4.59
N GLY A 103 -0.24 14.22 -5.07
CA GLY A 103 0.70 13.92 -6.15
C GLY A 103 2.19 13.96 -5.75
N TRP A 104 2.52 14.19 -4.48
CA TRP A 104 3.92 14.29 -4.04
C TRP A 104 4.75 13.06 -4.42
N LYS A 105 5.97 13.31 -4.91
CA LYS A 105 7.03 12.34 -5.22
C LYS A 105 8.34 12.81 -4.56
N PRO A 106 9.33 11.91 -4.35
CA PRO A 106 10.64 12.29 -3.84
C PRO A 106 11.25 13.49 -4.59
N GLY A 107 11.79 14.45 -3.84
CA GLY A 107 12.38 15.68 -4.37
C GLY A 107 11.38 16.81 -4.67
N LYS A 108 10.06 16.56 -4.58
CA LYS A 108 9.04 17.61 -4.67
C LYS A 108 8.85 18.31 -3.33
N ILE A 109 8.30 19.52 -3.37
CA ILE A 109 8.04 20.33 -2.19
C ILE A 109 7.14 19.62 -1.18
N THR A 110 7.44 19.81 0.09
CA THR A 110 6.62 19.38 1.22
C THR A 110 5.89 20.59 1.81
N LEU A 111 4.91 20.32 2.65
CA LEU A 111 4.24 21.30 3.48
C LEU A 111 4.82 21.23 4.89
N LYS A 112 4.93 22.37 5.57
CA LYS A 112 5.31 22.42 7.00
C LYS A 112 4.05 22.69 7.83
N PRO A 113 3.47 21.69 8.49
CA PRO A 113 2.26 21.89 9.28
C PRO A 113 2.49 22.92 10.40
N GLY A 114 1.58 23.86 10.55
CA GLY A 114 1.64 24.90 11.57
C GLY A 114 0.56 25.98 11.37
N PRO A 115 0.32 26.84 12.38
CA PRO A 115 -0.71 27.88 12.31
C PRO A 115 -0.58 28.79 11.08
N GLU A 116 0.65 29.07 10.65
CA GLU A 116 0.92 29.94 9.50
C GLU A 116 0.44 29.37 8.17
N LEU A 117 0.29 28.04 8.05
CA LEU A 117 -0.15 27.38 6.82
C LEU A 117 -1.68 27.27 6.73
N VAL A 118 -2.41 27.50 7.83
CA VAL A 118 -3.88 27.35 7.88
C VAL A 118 -4.53 28.32 6.90
N GLY A 119 -5.29 27.80 5.94
CA GLY A 119 -5.93 28.59 4.87
C GLY A 119 -4.96 29.12 3.80
N LYS A 120 -3.65 28.81 3.90
CA LYS A 120 -2.59 29.33 3.02
C LYS A 120 -1.82 28.26 2.26
N VAL A 121 -2.27 27.01 2.27
CA VAL A 121 -1.64 25.92 1.49
C VAL A 121 -1.45 26.30 0.01
N TRP A 122 -2.40 27.05 -0.55
CA TRP A 122 -2.37 27.54 -1.93
C TRP A 122 -1.16 28.45 -2.24
N GLU A 123 -0.52 29.06 -1.25
CA GLU A 123 0.67 29.89 -1.45
C GLU A 123 1.91 29.03 -1.76
N VAL A 124 1.94 27.79 -1.26
CA VAL A 124 3.08 26.87 -1.38
C VAL A 124 2.83 25.79 -2.44
N TRP A 125 1.61 25.27 -2.52
CA TRP A 125 1.23 24.17 -3.42
C TRP A 125 0.10 24.58 -4.37
N LYS A 126 0.22 24.19 -5.64
CA LYS A 126 -0.76 24.46 -6.70
C LYS A 126 -1.27 23.15 -7.30
N THR A 127 -2.50 23.13 -7.79
CA THR A 127 -3.16 21.90 -8.28
C THR A 127 -2.48 21.28 -9.50
N ASN A 128 -1.85 22.07 -10.36
CA ASN A 128 -1.07 21.55 -11.49
C ASN A 128 0.14 20.71 -11.03
N MET A 129 0.71 21.02 -9.86
CA MET A 129 1.83 20.27 -9.28
C MET A 129 1.47 18.84 -8.88
N ALA A 130 0.17 18.52 -8.79
CA ALA A 130 -0.30 17.16 -8.47
C ALA A 130 0.00 16.14 -9.58
N PHE A 131 0.17 16.61 -10.82
CA PHE A 131 0.25 15.78 -12.02
C PHE A 131 1.64 15.77 -12.66
N GLU A 132 2.58 16.58 -12.12
CA GLU A 132 3.98 16.69 -12.54
C GLU A 132 4.88 15.67 -11.81
#